data_AF-A0A813GMJ1-F1
#
_entry.id   AF-A0A813GMJ1-F1
#
_cell.length_a   1.000
_cell.length_b   1.000
_cell.length_c   1.000
_cell.angle_alpha   90.00
_cell.angle_beta   90.00
_cell.angle_gamma   90.00
#
_symmetry.space_group_name_H-M   'P 1'
#
loop_
_entity.id
_entity.type
_entity.pdbx_description
1 polymer ?
#
loop_
_entity_poly.entity_id
_entity_poly.type
_entity_poly.pdbx_seq_one_letter_code
_entity_poly.pdbx_strand_id
1 'polypeptide(L)'
;MSLPAKRISSEGDLGINPKLSESRRAKLMNIKQREALKDQLTEKFQNRFGQGAADRGADEVSVASAAIRQEVDKFAQTAGATEANVDRLERRLQHRAQGRVSDDRSVVTGVSAYSGITGLSQRSRSCTSLAGKSVVSLGSSTGYDWNKLDEYASYLHEQDSFRQQLGVVALQRKMKMDLDQQVKEKQRKKLESLEEDKRYHQNSLMELERWKDQEKLRAEEKESKVQREKKDRSEQLAYEKQLKVQEEQKKVAEESMLVEKIVVEMEADQKRFAKKKEQTKKAMKKVFEENMKDQDKRNQEKQLSVSKEATQMKEYNRVLDEQDEQKAEELAERMARQSQLMKKMQAGMEAKKADAGSGDEKRASAQQEEMDRHFFEAEAVKESRLRQMRLENQAYLIKQMDEKGGRNGEDQYLTGIQSQIMERDTQEYNGVEKQKVIDRRLRNIEHSKEVTKQIQFKTEQSVPAMSKAEISMNKPLLKLVNRTLKARDANWNSSGGGYGEEE
;
A
#
# COMPACT_ATOMS: atom_id res chain seq x y z
N MET A 1 14.94 6.76 -46.60
CA MET A 1 16.20 6.95 -45.85
C MET A 1 16.02 6.34 -44.48
N SER A 2 16.69 5.21 -44.23
CA SER A 2 16.58 4.41 -43.00
C SER A 2 17.53 4.96 -41.95
N LEU A 3 16.99 5.43 -40.82
CA LEU A 3 17.77 5.81 -39.64
C LEU A 3 17.62 4.75 -38.53
N PRO A 4 18.70 4.44 -37.80
CA PRO A 4 18.74 3.27 -36.92
C PRO A 4 18.11 3.54 -35.54
N ALA A 5 17.41 2.53 -35.03
CA ALA A 5 16.88 2.49 -33.67
C ALA A 5 18.02 2.35 -32.63
N LYS A 6 18.19 3.38 -31.79
CA LYS A 6 18.99 3.27 -30.56
C LYS A 6 18.20 2.49 -29.52
N ARG A 7 18.65 1.27 -29.21
CA ARG A 7 18.29 0.55 -27.97
C ARG A 7 18.87 1.31 -26.78
N ILE A 8 18.00 1.77 -25.90
CA ILE A 8 18.36 2.24 -24.56
C ILE A 8 18.39 1.01 -23.66
N SER A 9 19.58 0.51 -23.37
CA SER A 9 19.82 -0.46 -22.30
C SER A 9 19.75 0.27 -20.96
N SER A 10 18.63 0.11 -20.24
CA SER A 10 18.48 0.54 -18.86
C SER A 10 19.11 -0.48 -17.92
N GLU A 11 20.43 -0.38 -17.71
CA GLU A 11 21.03 -0.89 -16.47
C GLU A 11 21.02 0.25 -15.45
N GLY A 12 20.27 0.05 -14.38
CA GLY A 12 20.17 0.98 -13.26
C GLY A 12 21.50 1.09 -12.52
N ASP A 13 22.30 2.06 -12.94
CA ASP A 13 23.46 2.54 -12.19
C ASP A 13 22.97 3.39 -11.02
N LEU A 14 22.65 2.70 -9.90
CA LEU A 14 22.38 3.33 -8.63
C LEU A 14 23.65 4.05 -8.17
N GLY A 15 23.67 5.37 -8.35
CA GLY A 15 24.77 6.26 -8.00
C GLY A 15 25.31 6.02 -6.59
N ILE A 16 26.42 5.29 -6.52
CA ILE A 16 27.19 5.10 -5.29
C ILE A 16 27.89 6.41 -4.98
N ASN A 17 27.47 7.04 -3.88
CA ASN A 17 28.02 8.27 -3.31
C ASN A 17 29.55 8.39 -3.47
N PRO A 18 30.09 9.44 -4.13
CA PRO A 18 31.52 9.57 -4.41
C PRO A 18 32.40 9.79 -3.17
N LYS A 19 31.83 9.84 -1.97
CA LYS A 19 32.54 10.08 -0.69
C LYS A 19 32.98 8.81 0.05
N LEU A 20 32.67 7.61 -0.44
CA LEU A 20 33.12 6.36 0.21
C LEU A 20 34.58 6.09 -0.15
N SER A 21 35.42 5.84 0.87
CA SER A 21 36.83 5.45 0.69
C SER A 21 36.94 4.20 -0.16
N GLU A 22 38.00 4.09 -0.95
CA GLU A 22 38.22 2.99 -1.90
C GLU A 22 38.20 1.61 -1.21
N SER A 23 38.76 1.53 0.00
CA SER A 23 38.68 0.33 0.86
C SER A 23 37.24 -0.04 1.24
N ARG A 24 36.39 0.96 1.54
CA ARG A 24 34.97 0.73 1.85
C ARG A 24 34.18 0.33 0.59
N ARG A 25 34.50 0.90 -0.57
CA ARG A 25 33.91 0.48 -1.87
C ARG A 25 34.30 -0.95 -2.21
N ALA A 26 35.57 -1.32 -2.07
CA ALA A 26 36.03 -2.69 -2.30
C ALA A 26 35.37 -3.68 -1.33
N LYS A 27 35.19 -3.30 -0.06
CA LYS A 27 34.47 -4.14 0.92
C LYS A 27 32.99 -4.31 0.57
N LEU A 28 32.32 -3.25 0.13
CA LEU A 28 30.92 -3.31 -0.33
C LEU A 28 30.76 -4.13 -1.61
N MET A 29 31.67 -3.98 -2.58
CA MET A 29 31.68 -4.79 -3.79
C MET A 29 31.90 -6.27 -3.47
N ASN A 30 32.80 -6.59 -2.55
CA ASN A 30 33.00 -7.97 -2.07
C ASN A 30 31.77 -8.53 -1.35
N ILE A 31 31.06 -7.72 -0.54
CA ILE A 31 29.80 -8.15 0.10
C ILE A 31 28.73 -8.41 -0.97
N LYS A 32 28.57 -7.49 -1.93
CA LYS A 32 27.63 -7.64 -3.04
C LYS A 32 27.93 -8.88 -3.90
N GLN A 33 29.20 -9.14 -4.19
CA GLN A 33 29.63 -10.35 -4.90
C GLN A 33 29.34 -11.63 -4.08
N ARG A 34 29.52 -11.60 -2.76
CA ARG A 34 29.17 -12.72 -1.87
C ARG A 34 27.67 -12.98 -1.79
N GLU A 35 26.86 -11.93 -1.74
CA GLU A 35 25.40 -12.05 -1.74
C GLU A 35 24.88 -12.58 -3.08
N ALA A 36 25.38 -12.07 -4.21
CA ALA A 36 25.03 -12.59 -5.53
C ALA A 36 25.43 -14.07 -5.70
N LEU A 37 26.60 -14.47 -5.18
CA LEU A 37 27.03 -15.87 -5.18
C LEU A 37 26.19 -16.73 -4.23
N LYS A 38 25.74 -16.19 -3.10
CA LYS A 38 24.84 -16.91 -2.18
C LYS A 38 23.55 -17.32 -2.89
N ASP A 39 22.92 -16.43 -3.63
CA ASP A 39 21.68 -16.75 -4.35
C ASP A 39 21.93 -17.79 -5.45
N GLN A 40 22.99 -17.61 -6.24
CA GLN A 40 23.37 -18.57 -7.28
C GLN A 40 23.72 -19.97 -6.72
N LEU A 41 24.45 -20.04 -5.60
CA LEU A 41 24.78 -21.30 -4.95
C LEU A 41 23.56 -21.97 -4.32
N THR A 42 22.67 -21.18 -3.72
CA THR A 42 21.40 -21.68 -3.16
C THR A 42 20.56 -22.29 -4.26
N GLU A 43 20.38 -21.59 -5.38
CA GLU A 43 19.63 -22.10 -6.53
C GLU A 43 20.29 -23.34 -7.14
N LYS A 44 21.62 -23.32 -7.36
CA LYS A 44 22.36 -24.47 -7.90
C LYS A 44 22.23 -25.71 -7.01
N PHE A 45 22.35 -25.56 -5.69
CA PHE A 45 22.29 -26.68 -4.76
C PHE A 45 20.86 -27.13 -4.45
N GLN A 46 19.88 -26.22 -4.47
CA GLN A 46 18.47 -26.59 -4.43
C GLN A 46 18.09 -27.39 -5.68
N ASN A 47 18.52 -26.98 -6.87
CA ASN A 47 18.27 -27.73 -8.11
C ASN A 47 18.97 -29.11 -8.13
N ARG A 48 20.12 -29.25 -7.47
CA ARG A 48 20.89 -30.50 -7.43
C ARG A 48 20.48 -31.47 -6.32
N PHE A 49 20.15 -30.96 -5.14
CA PHE A 49 19.96 -31.74 -3.92
C PHE A 49 18.58 -31.55 -3.27
N GLY A 50 17.76 -30.64 -3.77
CA GLY A 50 16.35 -30.51 -3.39
C GLY A 50 15.59 -31.79 -3.72
N GLN A 51 14.69 -32.20 -2.83
CA GLN A 51 13.89 -33.42 -2.99
C GLN A 51 12.78 -33.17 -4.00
N GLY A 52 13.13 -33.04 -5.28
CA GLY A 52 12.14 -32.87 -6.34
C GLY A 52 12.63 -32.07 -7.54
N ALA A 53 13.60 -32.59 -8.29
CA ALA A 53 13.92 -32.05 -9.61
C ALA A 53 12.75 -32.19 -10.63
N ALA A 54 11.62 -32.82 -10.24
CA ALA A 54 10.46 -33.05 -11.11
C ALA A 54 9.15 -32.35 -10.69
N ASP A 55 8.94 -31.99 -9.42
CA ASP A 55 7.68 -31.38 -8.95
C ASP A 55 7.95 -30.09 -8.17
N ARG A 56 7.97 -28.96 -8.91
CA ARG A 56 8.32 -27.62 -8.41
C ARG A 56 7.33 -27.01 -7.41
N GLY A 57 6.23 -27.67 -7.09
CA GLY A 57 5.13 -27.09 -6.30
C GLY A 57 5.18 -27.33 -4.79
N ALA A 58 6.00 -28.26 -4.30
CA ALA A 58 5.96 -28.71 -2.89
C ALA A 58 7.19 -28.32 -2.05
N ASP A 59 8.25 -27.78 -2.65
CA ASP A 59 9.59 -27.81 -2.05
C ASP A 59 10.01 -26.54 -1.27
N GLU A 60 9.15 -25.51 -1.21
CA GLU A 60 9.43 -24.30 -0.42
C GLU A 60 9.40 -24.55 1.10
N VAL A 61 8.88 -25.70 1.54
CA VAL A 61 8.73 -26.06 2.98
C VAL A 61 9.49 -27.34 3.37
N SER A 62 10.17 -28.00 2.43
CA SER A 62 10.95 -29.21 2.74
C SER A 62 12.17 -28.87 3.60
N VAL A 63 12.35 -29.62 4.70
CA VAL A 63 13.47 -29.49 5.64
C VAL A 63 14.85 -29.52 4.95
N ALA A 64 14.95 -30.13 3.76
CA ALA A 64 16.14 -30.15 2.92
C ALA A 64 16.50 -28.77 2.32
N SER A 65 15.52 -28.00 1.83
CA SER A 65 15.77 -26.70 1.20
C SER A 65 16.17 -25.63 2.23
N ALA A 66 15.59 -25.68 3.43
CA ALA A 66 15.99 -24.86 4.57
C ALA A 66 17.42 -25.19 5.06
N ALA A 67 17.79 -26.47 5.11
CA ALA A 67 19.14 -26.88 5.50
C ALA A 67 20.21 -26.44 4.49
N ILE A 68 19.91 -26.49 3.19
CA ILE A 68 20.80 -25.98 2.13
C ILE A 68 21.02 -24.47 2.30
N ARG A 69 19.94 -23.69 2.51
CA ARG A 69 20.02 -22.24 2.74
C ARG A 69 20.88 -21.90 3.96
N GLN A 70 20.70 -22.60 5.07
CA GLN A 70 21.49 -22.37 6.29
C GLN A 70 23.00 -22.63 6.09
N GLU A 71 23.38 -23.68 5.36
CA GLU A 71 24.79 -23.98 5.09
C GLU A 71 25.41 -22.99 4.09
N VAL A 72 24.66 -22.58 3.06
CA VAL A 72 25.12 -21.55 2.11
C VAL A 72 25.26 -20.19 2.80
N ASP A 73 24.36 -19.85 3.71
CA ASP A 73 24.44 -18.62 4.53
C ASP A 73 25.64 -18.63 5.45
N LYS A 74 25.85 -19.75 6.14
CA LYS A 74 27.01 -19.94 7.01
C LYS A 74 28.30 -19.86 6.21
N PHE A 75 28.33 -20.42 5.00
CA PHE A 75 29.46 -20.32 4.09
C PHE A 75 29.74 -18.88 3.67
N ALA A 76 28.72 -18.14 3.22
CA ALA A 76 28.85 -16.75 2.79
C ALA A 76 29.36 -15.81 3.91
N GLN A 77 29.01 -16.12 5.16
CA GLN A 77 29.46 -15.36 6.34
C GLN A 77 30.89 -15.71 6.78
N THR A 78 31.29 -16.98 6.71
CA THR A 78 32.52 -17.46 7.36
C THR A 78 33.69 -17.72 6.40
N ALA A 79 33.43 -18.08 5.15
CA ALA A 79 34.46 -18.50 4.19
C ALA A 79 34.58 -17.51 3.01
N GLY A 80 35.79 -17.39 2.47
CA GLY A 80 36.00 -16.72 1.18
C GLY A 80 35.51 -17.62 0.03
N ALA A 81 34.96 -17.00 -1.01
CA ALA A 81 34.45 -17.67 -2.22
C ALA A 81 35.59 -18.18 -3.12
N THR A 82 36.43 -19.06 -2.60
CA THR A 82 37.45 -19.79 -3.38
C THR A 82 36.89 -21.13 -3.84
N GLU A 83 37.36 -21.63 -4.98
CA GLU A 83 36.90 -22.89 -5.57
C GLU A 83 37.01 -24.07 -4.60
N ALA A 84 38.15 -24.20 -3.91
CA ALA A 84 38.37 -25.24 -2.90
C ALA A 84 37.36 -25.17 -1.72
N ASN A 85 36.88 -23.98 -1.38
CA ASN A 85 35.90 -23.79 -0.32
C ASN A 85 34.49 -24.15 -0.81
N VAL A 86 34.15 -23.82 -2.07
CA VAL A 86 32.90 -24.21 -2.71
C VAL A 86 32.82 -25.74 -2.85
N ASP A 87 33.91 -26.41 -3.24
CA ASP A 87 33.97 -27.88 -3.31
C ASP A 87 33.74 -28.55 -1.95
N ARG A 88 34.27 -27.96 -0.86
CA ARG A 88 34.01 -28.45 0.51
C ARG A 88 32.57 -28.24 0.95
N LEU A 89 31.93 -27.14 0.53
CA LEU A 89 30.52 -26.90 0.77
C LEU A 89 29.67 -27.94 0.01
N GLU A 90 29.97 -28.19 -1.27
CA GLU A 90 29.28 -29.17 -2.10
C GLU A 90 29.36 -30.58 -1.51
N ARG A 91 30.55 -31.04 -1.11
CA ARG A 91 30.72 -32.36 -0.46
C ARG A 91 29.92 -32.49 0.85
N ARG A 92 29.90 -31.43 1.68
CA ARG A 92 29.11 -31.43 2.93
C ARG A 92 27.60 -31.50 2.67
N LEU A 93 27.11 -30.72 1.71
CA LEU A 93 25.70 -30.75 1.31
C LEU A 93 25.32 -32.12 0.71
N GLN A 94 26.19 -32.70 -0.11
CA GLN A 94 26.00 -34.04 -0.69
C GLN A 94 25.92 -35.13 0.39
N HIS A 95 26.81 -35.11 1.39
CA HIS A 95 26.76 -36.06 2.51
C HIS A 95 25.46 -35.92 3.34
N ARG A 96 25.03 -34.67 3.59
CA ARG A 96 23.81 -34.40 4.35
C ARG A 96 22.55 -34.80 3.58
N ALA A 97 22.51 -34.59 2.27
CA ALA A 97 21.42 -35.02 1.40
C ALA A 97 21.29 -36.56 1.33
N GLN A 98 22.41 -37.28 1.45
CA GLN A 98 22.43 -38.75 1.52
C GLN A 98 22.01 -39.33 2.88
N GLY A 99 21.62 -38.48 3.85
CA GLY A 99 21.19 -38.91 5.18
C GLY A 99 22.32 -39.54 6.02
N ARG A 100 23.56 -39.49 5.55
CA ARG A 100 24.72 -39.93 6.31
C ARG A 100 25.12 -38.77 7.23
N VAL A 101 24.84 -38.92 8.52
CA VAL A 101 25.30 -37.98 9.54
C VAL A 101 26.82 -37.96 9.48
N SER A 102 27.36 -36.88 8.94
CA SER A 102 28.80 -36.67 8.82
C SER A 102 29.37 -36.52 10.23
N ASP A 103 30.09 -37.53 10.70
CA ASP A 103 30.77 -37.55 12.00
C ASP A 103 32.05 -36.68 11.99
N ASP A 104 31.96 -35.52 11.33
CA ASP A 104 33.09 -34.62 11.05
C ASP A 104 33.37 -33.66 12.21
N ARG A 105 32.99 -34.08 13.42
CA ARG A 105 33.46 -33.49 14.68
C ARG A 105 34.68 -34.22 15.24
N SER A 106 35.19 -35.27 14.57
CA SER A 106 36.30 -36.09 15.06
C SER A 106 37.70 -35.68 14.58
N VAL A 107 37.89 -34.55 13.88
CA VAL A 107 39.21 -34.17 13.33
C VAL A 107 39.94 -33.09 14.15
N VAL A 108 39.43 -32.67 15.30
CA VAL A 108 40.19 -31.81 16.22
C VAL A 108 40.02 -32.29 17.65
N THR A 109 40.77 -33.32 18.02
CA THR A 109 41.50 -33.47 19.30
C THR A 109 42.07 -34.88 19.36
N GLY A 110 43.37 -34.99 19.07
CA GLY A 110 44.11 -36.12 19.63
C GLY A 110 44.13 -35.97 21.15
N VAL A 111 43.72 -37.02 21.86
CA VAL A 111 44.21 -37.46 23.18
C VAL A 111 43.28 -38.57 23.69
N SER A 112 43.90 -39.72 24.00
CA SER A 112 43.46 -40.82 24.87
C SER A 112 42.29 -41.71 24.42
N ALA A 113 42.68 -42.73 23.65
CA ALA A 113 42.19 -44.09 23.88
C ALA A 113 42.63 -44.56 25.28
N TYR A 114 41.74 -45.20 26.06
CA TYR A 114 42.04 -46.30 26.98
C TYR A 114 40.73 -46.81 27.64
N SER A 115 40.43 -48.11 27.44
CA SER A 115 39.72 -49.04 28.37
C SER A 115 38.26 -48.74 28.78
N GLY A 116 37.35 -49.70 29.00
CA GLY A 116 37.36 -51.16 29.07
C GLY A 116 35.90 -51.68 29.09
N ILE A 117 35.63 -52.87 28.54
CA ILE A 117 35.33 -54.12 29.27
C ILE A 117 33.95 -54.07 29.98
N THR A 118 32.89 -54.63 29.38
CA THR A 118 32.35 -56.01 29.55
C THR A 118 32.03 -56.46 30.99
N GLY A 119 30.77 -56.84 31.19
CA GLY A 119 30.25 -57.58 32.36
C GLY A 119 28.76 -57.28 32.56
N LEU A 120 27.85 -58.19 32.86
CA LEU A 120 27.95 -59.59 33.25
C LEU A 120 26.54 -60.19 33.05
N SER A 121 26.41 -61.24 32.26
CA SER A 121 25.21 -62.06 32.12
C SER A 121 25.64 -63.51 32.20
N GLN A 122 24.76 -64.35 32.78
CA GLN A 122 24.91 -65.79 33.04
C GLN A 122 25.63 -66.18 34.33
N ARG A 123 24.85 -66.65 35.31
CA ARG A 123 25.16 -67.93 35.95
C ARG A 123 23.88 -68.62 36.40
N SER A 124 23.69 -69.81 35.83
CA SER A 124 22.70 -70.81 36.17
C SER A 124 23.46 -72.06 36.62
N ARG A 125 22.85 -72.78 37.58
CA ARG A 125 23.04 -74.21 37.92
C ARG A 125 24.37 -74.66 38.54
N SER A 126 24.27 -75.24 39.73
CA SER A 126 24.72 -76.64 39.95
C SER A 126 24.29 -77.16 41.32
N CYS A 127 23.53 -78.25 41.25
CA CYS A 127 23.22 -79.24 42.27
C CYS A 127 24.46 -80.10 42.58
N THR A 128 24.75 -80.36 43.85
CA THR A 128 25.70 -81.40 44.28
C THR A 128 25.02 -82.33 45.27
N SER A 129 24.56 -83.46 44.73
CA SER A 129 24.29 -84.70 45.46
C SER A 129 25.55 -85.55 45.38
N LEU A 130 26.06 -86.01 46.52
CA LEU A 130 27.11 -87.03 46.57
C LEU A 130 26.89 -87.92 47.79
N ALA A 131 26.67 -89.18 47.48
CA ALA A 131 26.36 -90.28 48.39
C ALA A 131 27.61 -90.79 49.12
N GLY A 132 27.34 -91.42 50.28
CA GLY A 132 28.08 -92.61 50.72
C GLY A 132 29.06 -92.41 51.87
N LYS A 133 28.69 -92.94 53.05
CA LYS A 133 29.51 -93.89 53.82
C LYS A 133 28.75 -94.41 55.04
N SER A 134 28.45 -95.71 55.03
CA SER A 134 27.99 -96.47 56.19
C SER A 134 29.19 -96.91 57.03
N VAL A 135 29.09 -96.79 58.36
CA VAL A 135 29.81 -97.66 59.30
C VAL A 135 28.86 -98.01 60.45
N VAL A 136 28.77 -99.30 60.71
CA VAL A 136 27.94 -100.00 61.69
C VAL A 136 28.59 -99.91 63.09
N SER A 137 27.83 -99.77 64.17
CA SER A 137 27.84 -100.74 65.30
C SER A 137 27.17 -100.22 66.59
N LEU A 138 26.16 -101.00 67.01
CA LEU A 138 25.68 -101.37 68.34
C LEU A 138 25.70 -100.36 69.51
N GLY A 139 24.49 -100.08 70.01
CA GLY A 139 24.23 -99.63 71.37
C GLY A 139 22.74 -99.67 71.69
N SER A 140 22.31 -100.71 72.41
CA SER A 140 20.95 -100.95 72.88
C SER A 140 20.38 -99.75 73.66
N SER A 141 19.14 -99.35 73.37
CA SER A 141 18.00 -99.37 74.32
C SER A 141 16.92 -98.33 73.97
N THR A 142 15.68 -98.75 74.20
CA THR A 142 14.40 -98.00 74.13
C THR A 142 13.86 -97.73 72.72
N GLY A 143 12.75 -98.41 72.41
CA GLY A 143 12.06 -98.32 71.13
C GLY A 143 11.50 -96.93 70.86
N TYR A 144 12.20 -96.20 69.99
CA TYR A 144 11.62 -95.21 69.11
C TYR A 144 11.92 -95.65 67.69
N ASP A 145 10.89 -96.09 66.97
CA ASP A 145 10.99 -96.53 65.58
C ASP A 145 11.53 -95.39 64.71
N TRP A 146 12.69 -95.60 64.08
CA TRP A 146 13.21 -94.73 63.03
C TRP A 146 12.19 -94.53 61.89
N ASN A 147 11.29 -95.48 61.67
CA ASN A 147 10.17 -95.34 60.75
C ASN A 147 9.22 -94.19 61.13
N LYS A 148 8.97 -93.92 62.42
CA LYS A 148 8.13 -92.78 62.83
C LYS A 148 8.82 -91.44 62.60
N LEU A 149 10.14 -91.41 62.72
CA LEU A 149 10.95 -90.24 62.38
C LEU A 149 10.98 -90.01 60.85
N ASP A 150 11.04 -91.07 60.06
CA ASP A 150 11.01 -91.00 58.59
C ASP A 150 9.62 -90.63 58.05
N GLU A 151 8.56 -91.16 58.65
CA GLU A 151 7.17 -90.76 58.39
C GLU A 151 6.94 -89.28 58.75
N TYR A 152 7.47 -88.82 59.89
CA TYR A 152 7.36 -87.41 60.28
C TYR A 152 8.20 -86.49 59.38
N ALA A 153 9.39 -86.92 58.95
CA ALA A 153 10.20 -86.18 57.98
C ALA A 153 9.50 -86.10 56.62
N SER A 154 8.89 -87.19 56.16
CA SER A 154 8.09 -87.25 54.93
C SER A 154 6.85 -86.34 55.02
N TYR A 155 6.16 -86.33 56.17
CA TYR A 155 5.04 -85.45 56.43
C TYR A 155 5.44 -83.96 56.43
N LEU A 156 6.59 -83.61 57.04
CA LEU A 156 7.11 -82.24 56.98
C LEU A 156 7.49 -81.83 55.54
N HIS A 157 8.10 -82.75 54.76
CA HIS A 157 8.38 -82.50 53.36
C HIS A 157 7.11 -82.36 52.51
N GLU A 158 6.07 -83.12 52.79
CA GLU A 158 4.77 -82.99 52.14
C GLU A 158 4.10 -81.66 52.50
N GLN A 159 4.16 -81.25 53.78
CA GLN A 159 3.65 -79.97 54.24
C GLN A 159 4.41 -78.79 53.62
N ASP A 160 5.73 -78.86 53.53
CA ASP A 160 6.56 -77.85 52.87
C ASP A 160 6.33 -77.84 51.35
N SER A 161 6.16 -79.00 50.72
CA SER A 161 5.77 -79.11 49.30
C SER A 161 4.44 -78.43 49.05
N PHE A 162 3.44 -78.64 49.91
CA PHE A 162 2.14 -77.99 49.80
C PHE A 162 2.23 -76.47 50.00
N ARG A 163 3.04 -76.00 50.95
CA ARG A 163 3.32 -74.57 51.15
C ARG A 163 4.01 -73.94 49.94
N GLN A 164 4.96 -74.64 49.32
CA GLN A 164 5.62 -74.19 48.09
C GLN A 164 4.63 -74.11 46.92
N GLN A 165 3.76 -75.11 46.74
CA GLN A 165 2.72 -75.09 45.72
C GLN A 165 1.75 -73.91 45.91
N LEU A 166 1.26 -73.69 47.14
CA LEU A 166 0.45 -72.53 47.49
C LEU A 166 1.18 -71.20 47.21
N GLY A 167 2.47 -71.14 47.54
CA GLY A 167 3.32 -69.98 47.24
C GLY A 167 3.44 -69.70 45.74
N VAL A 168 3.62 -70.74 44.91
CA VAL A 168 3.66 -70.63 43.44
C VAL A 168 2.32 -70.16 42.89
N VAL A 169 1.20 -70.70 43.36
CA VAL A 169 -0.14 -70.27 42.92
C VAL A 169 -0.41 -68.81 43.31
N ALA A 170 -0.03 -68.40 44.52
CA ALA A 170 -0.16 -67.01 44.97
C ALA A 170 0.70 -66.06 44.11
N LEU A 171 1.93 -66.46 43.78
CA LEU A 171 2.82 -65.69 42.90
C LEU A 171 2.26 -65.59 41.48
N GLN A 172 1.78 -66.69 40.90
CA GLN A 172 1.13 -66.69 39.59
C GLN A 172 -0.10 -65.77 39.56
N ARG A 173 -0.93 -65.79 40.61
CA ARG A 173 -2.08 -64.90 40.74
C ARG A 173 -1.66 -63.44 40.80
N LYS A 174 -0.60 -63.12 41.55
CA LYS A 174 -0.04 -61.75 41.61
C LYS A 174 0.50 -61.31 40.24
N MET A 175 1.28 -62.14 39.57
CA MET A 175 1.80 -61.85 38.22
C MET A 175 0.67 -61.62 37.21
N LYS A 176 -0.42 -62.40 37.29
CA LYS A 176 -1.61 -62.19 36.45
C LYS A 176 -2.24 -60.83 36.73
N MET A 177 -2.44 -60.46 37.99
CA MET A 177 -2.99 -59.15 38.36
C MET A 177 -2.10 -57.99 37.89
N ASP A 178 -0.78 -58.12 38.05
CA ASP A 178 0.17 -57.10 37.60
C ASP A 178 0.17 -56.96 36.06
N LEU A 179 0.08 -58.07 35.32
CA LEU A 179 -0.05 -58.07 33.86
C LEU A 179 -1.38 -57.45 33.41
N ASP A 180 -2.50 -57.81 34.05
CA ASP A 180 -3.82 -57.23 33.76
C ASP A 180 -3.82 -55.72 34.05
N GLN A 181 -3.14 -55.27 35.10
CA GLN A 181 -2.96 -53.86 35.40
C GLN A 181 -2.13 -53.15 34.32
N GLN A 182 -1.01 -53.74 33.88
CA GLN A 182 -0.19 -53.17 32.79
C GLN A 182 -0.96 -53.07 31.47
N VAL A 183 -1.77 -54.07 31.14
CA VAL A 183 -2.63 -54.05 29.94
C VAL A 183 -3.67 -52.93 30.05
N LYS A 184 -4.33 -52.79 31.21
CA LYS A 184 -5.30 -51.71 31.45
C LYS A 184 -4.65 -50.33 31.37
N GLU A 185 -3.47 -50.15 31.97
CA GLU A 185 -2.73 -48.88 31.89
C GLU A 185 -2.32 -48.56 30.44
N LYS A 186 -1.88 -49.56 29.67
CA LYS A 186 -1.56 -49.38 28.25
C LYS A 186 -2.81 -49.01 27.43
N GLN A 187 -3.95 -49.64 27.70
CA GLN A 187 -5.22 -49.29 27.06
C GLN A 187 -5.68 -47.88 27.43
N ARG A 188 -5.54 -47.50 28.71
CA ARG A 188 -5.89 -46.15 29.18
C ARG A 188 -5.03 -45.09 28.50
N LYS A 189 -3.71 -45.27 28.45
CA LYS A 189 -2.79 -44.36 27.73
C LYS A 189 -3.13 -44.23 26.25
N LYS A 190 -3.53 -45.34 25.62
CA LYS A 190 -3.96 -45.32 24.21
C LYS A 190 -5.25 -44.50 24.02
N LEU A 191 -6.21 -44.62 24.93
CA LEU A 191 -7.44 -43.82 24.90
C LEU A 191 -7.17 -42.34 25.15
N GLU A 192 -6.35 -42.01 26.15
CA GLU A 192 -5.92 -40.64 26.45
C GLU A 192 -5.24 -40.00 25.22
N SER A 193 -4.31 -40.70 24.56
CA SER A 193 -3.68 -40.24 23.32
C SER A 193 -4.69 -40.01 22.19
N LEU A 194 -5.67 -40.89 22.01
CA LEU A 194 -6.71 -40.70 20.99
C LEU A 194 -7.63 -39.52 21.30
N GLU A 195 -7.88 -39.23 22.57
CA GLU A 195 -8.65 -38.05 22.98
C GLU A 195 -7.85 -36.76 22.79
N GLU A 196 -6.56 -36.77 23.10
CA GLU A 196 -5.65 -35.65 22.82
C GLU A 196 -5.54 -35.35 21.32
N ASP A 197 -5.40 -36.38 20.48
CA ASP A 197 -5.38 -36.25 19.02
C ASP A 197 -6.68 -35.65 18.49
N LYS A 198 -7.84 -36.07 19.03
CA LYS A 198 -9.15 -35.49 18.69
C LYS A 198 -9.24 -34.02 19.09
N ARG A 199 -8.78 -33.66 20.28
CA ARG A 199 -8.77 -32.26 20.75
C ARG A 199 -7.84 -31.41 19.90
N TYR A 200 -6.66 -31.93 19.56
CA TYR A 200 -5.72 -31.26 18.67
C TYR A 200 -6.35 -31.02 17.30
N HIS A 201 -6.97 -32.03 16.70
CA HIS A 201 -7.66 -31.89 15.42
C HIS A 201 -8.80 -30.87 15.48
N GLN A 202 -9.62 -30.89 16.52
CA GLN A 202 -10.69 -29.90 16.74
C GLN A 202 -10.13 -28.48 16.87
N ASN A 203 -9.04 -28.30 17.64
CA ASN A 203 -8.37 -27.01 17.76
C ASN A 203 -7.82 -26.53 16.40
N SER A 204 -7.19 -27.41 15.63
CA SER A 204 -6.71 -27.07 14.29
C SER A 204 -7.85 -26.66 13.34
N LEU A 205 -9.02 -27.29 13.44
CA LEU A 205 -10.19 -26.89 12.66
C LEU A 205 -10.71 -25.51 13.07
N MET A 206 -10.80 -25.23 14.38
CA MET A 206 -11.20 -23.91 14.88
C MET A 206 -10.19 -22.80 14.49
N GLU A 207 -8.89 -23.09 14.53
CA GLU A 207 -7.85 -22.16 14.07
C GLU A 207 -7.97 -21.87 12.57
N LEU A 208 -8.24 -22.90 11.76
CA LEU A 208 -8.45 -22.76 10.32
C LEU A 208 -9.72 -21.98 10.00
N GLU A 209 -10.81 -22.20 10.74
CA GLU A 209 -12.05 -21.43 10.62
C GLU A 209 -11.84 -19.97 11.00
N ARG A 210 -11.16 -19.71 12.13
CA ARG A 210 -10.79 -18.35 12.54
C ARG A 210 -9.91 -17.65 11.50
N TRP A 211 -8.98 -18.36 10.87
CA TRP A 211 -8.15 -17.82 9.81
C TRP A 211 -8.97 -17.50 8.56
N LYS A 212 -9.93 -18.36 8.17
CA LYS A 212 -10.87 -18.09 7.07
C LYS A 212 -11.72 -16.85 7.36
N ASP A 213 -12.22 -16.69 8.58
CA ASP A 213 -12.99 -15.50 8.97
C ASP A 213 -12.15 -14.23 8.91
N GLN A 214 -10.88 -14.29 9.33
CA GLN A 214 -9.95 -13.18 9.21
C GLN A 214 -9.64 -12.84 7.74
N GLU A 215 -9.50 -13.84 6.87
CA GLU A 215 -9.31 -13.62 5.43
C GLU A 215 -10.54 -12.97 4.82
N LYS A 216 -11.74 -13.45 5.18
CA LYS A 216 -13.01 -12.89 4.73
C LYS A 216 -13.17 -11.43 5.19
N LEU A 217 -12.89 -11.12 6.46
CA LEU A 217 -12.92 -9.76 6.97
C LEU A 217 -11.93 -8.84 6.23
N ARG A 218 -10.72 -9.32 5.93
CA ARG A 218 -9.74 -8.55 5.14
C ARG A 218 -10.22 -8.32 3.71
N ALA A 219 -10.90 -9.29 3.10
CA ALA A 219 -11.50 -9.14 1.78
C ALA A 219 -12.65 -8.12 1.78
N GLU A 220 -13.55 -8.20 2.76
CA GLU A 220 -14.67 -7.25 2.94
C GLU A 220 -14.16 -5.82 3.23
N GLU A 221 -13.09 -5.66 4.02
CA GLU A 221 -12.49 -4.35 4.27
C GLU A 221 -11.89 -3.75 2.99
N LYS A 222 -11.20 -4.56 2.18
CA LYS A 222 -10.67 -4.13 0.87
C LYS A 222 -11.81 -3.74 -0.07
N GLU A 223 -12.88 -4.53 -0.13
CA GLU A 223 -14.05 -4.22 -0.95
C GLU A 223 -14.72 -2.93 -0.49
N SER A 224 -14.91 -2.75 0.82
CA SER A 224 -15.45 -1.50 1.38
C SER A 224 -14.60 -0.29 1.04
N LYS A 225 -13.26 -0.40 1.01
CA LYS A 225 -12.36 0.70 0.61
C LYS A 225 -12.54 1.04 -0.86
N VAL A 226 -12.56 0.02 -1.74
CA VAL A 226 -12.79 0.20 -3.18
C VAL A 226 -14.17 0.83 -3.44
N GLN A 227 -15.21 0.40 -2.72
CA GLN A 227 -16.55 0.98 -2.86
C GLN A 227 -16.60 2.45 -2.40
N ARG A 228 -15.91 2.81 -1.31
CA ARG A 228 -15.79 4.22 -0.88
C ARG A 228 -15.06 5.06 -1.92
N GLU A 229 -13.90 4.62 -2.40
CA GLU A 229 -13.16 5.34 -3.45
C GLU A 229 -13.99 5.50 -4.73
N LYS A 230 -14.76 4.47 -5.12
CA LYS A 230 -15.66 4.55 -6.27
C LYS A 230 -16.76 5.59 -6.05
N LYS A 231 -17.32 5.65 -4.83
CA LYS A 231 -18.32 6.65 -4.46
C LYS A 231 -17.73 8.06 -4.50
N ASP A 232 -16.58 8.27 -3.89
CA ASP A 232 -15.89 9.57 -3.85
C ASP A 232 -15.54 10.05 -5.27
N ARG A 233 -15.01 9.17 -6.12
CA ARG A 233 -14.76 9.50 -7.54
C ARG A 233 -16.05 9.82 -8.30
N SER A 234 -17.15 9.12 -8.02
CA SER A 234 -18.43 9.41 -8.64
C SER A 234 -19.01 10.76 -8.19
N GLU A 235 -18.81 11.12 -6.92
CA GLU A 235 -19.20 12.41 -6.36
C GLU A 235 -18.36 13.55 -6.96
N GLN A 236 -17.05 13.35 -7.12
CA GLN A 236 -16.16 14.30 -7.80
C GLN A 236 -16.57 14.52 -9.26
N LEU A 237 -16.82 13.44 -10.01
CA LEU A 237 -17.29 13.52 -11.41
C LEU A 237 -18.66 14.19 -11.51
N ALA A 238 -19.57 13.94 -10.55
CA ALA A 238 -20.87 14.61 -10.51
C ALA A 238 -20.71 16.11 -10.26
N TYR A 239 -19.84 16.49 -9.32
CA TYR A 239 -19.53 17.89 -9.02
C TYR A 239 -18.90 18.62 -10.22
N GLU A 240 -17.91 18.01 -10.88
CA GLU A 240 -17.28 18.57 -12.08
C GLU A 240 -18.29 18.74 -13.22
N LYS A 241 -19.15 17.73 -13.44
CA LYS A 241 -20.24 17.81 -14.42
C LYS A 241 -21.21 18.94 -14.09
N GLN A 242 -21.57 19.11 -12.82
CA GLN A 242 -22.45 20.20 -12.38
C GLN A 242 -21.79 21.57 -12.58
N LEU A 243 -20.50 21.71 -12.28
CA LEU A 243 -19.73 22.94 -12.50
C LEU A 243 -19.69 23.30 -13.99
N LYS A 244 -19.41 22.32 -14.86
CA LYS A 244 -19.39 22.50 -16.30
C LYS A 244 -20.75 22.93 -16.86
N VAL A 245 -21.84 22.33 -16.38
CA VAL A 245 -23.21 22.74 -16.75
C VAL A 245 -23.49 24.18 -16.30
N GLN A 246 -23.06 24.58 -15.10
CA GLN A 246 -23.21 25.96 -14.63
C GLN A 246 -22.41 26.95 -15.49
N GLU A 247 -21.17 26.60 -15.88
CA GLU A 247 -20.36 27.43 -16.78
C GLU A 247 -20.98 27.55 -18.17
N GLU A 248 -21.50 26.45 -18.72
CA GLU A 248 -22.20 26.46 -20.00
C GLU A 248 -23.48 27.31 -19.93
N GLN A 249 -24.25 27.21 -18.85
CA GLN A 249 -25.41 28.06 -18.61
C GLN A 249 -25.03 29.55 -18.49
N LYS A 250 -23.92 29.87 -17.81
CA LYS A 250 -23.41 31.25 -17.73
C LYS A 250 -22.99 31.77 -19.11
N LYS A 251 -22.28 30.95 -19.90
CA LYS A 251 -21.91 31.32 -21.28
C LYS A 251 -23.13 31.56 -22.15
N VAL A 252 -24.11 30.66 -22.12
CA VAL A 252 -25.37 30.84 -22.87
C VAL A 252 -26.12 32.10 -22.42
N ALA A 253 -26.13 32.39 -21.11
CA ALA A 253 -26.73 33.63 -20.60
C ALA A 253 -25.97 34.88 -21.06
N GLU A 254 -24.63 34.87 -21.02
CA GLU A 254 -23.78 35.97 -21.51
C GLU A 254 -23.94 36.18 -23.02
N GLU A 255 -23.95 35.10 -23.81
CA GLU A 255 -24.21 35.13 -25.25
C GLU A 255 -25.62 35.67 -25.54
N SER A 256 -26.63 35.24 -24.80
CA SER A 256 -28.00 35.75 -24.93
C SER A 256 -28.08 37.25 -24.63
N MET A 257 -27.41 37.72 -23.56
CA MET A 257 -27.34 39.15 -23.23
C MET A 257 -26.62 39.95 -24.32
N LEU A 258 -25.57 39.39 -24.93
CA LEU A 258 -24.87 40.03 -26.03
C LEU A 258 -25.74 40.13 -27.28
N VAL A 259 -26.45 39.05 -27.63
CA VAL A 259 -27.41 39.03 -28.74
C VAL A 259 -28.51 40.05 -28.52
N GLU A 260 -29.09 40.11 -27.31
CA GLU A 260 -30.11 41.10 -26.95
C GLU A 260 -29.57 42.53 -27.10
N LYS A 261 -28.34 42.79 -26.64
CA LYS A 261 -27.68 44.10 -26.81
C LYS A 261 -27.51 44.46 -28.29
N ILE A 262 -27.05 43.53 -29.13
CA ILE A 262 -26.90 43.74 -30.57
C ILE A 262 -28.26 44.05 -31.21
N VAL A 263 -29.32 43.34 -30.84
CA VAL A 263 -30.68 43.60 -31.34
C VAL A 263 -31.14 45.01 -30.95
N VAL A 264 -30.93 45.42 -29.70
CA VAL A 264 -31.27 46.77 -29.23
C VAL A 264 -30.47 47.85 -29.97
N GLU A 265 -29.17 47.63 -30.19
CA GLU A 265 -28.32 48.54 -30.98
C GLU A 265 -28.78 48.61 -32.45
N MET A 266 -29.11 47.47 -33.07
CA MET A 266 -29.65 47.42 -34.43
C MET A 266 -31.00 48.15 -34.55
N GLU A 267 -31.91 47.98 -33.59
CA GLU A 267 -33.18 48.69 -33.57
C GLU A 267 -32.98 50.20 -33.37
N ALA A 268 -32.05 50.60 -32.51
CA ALA A 268 -31.68 51.99 -32.32
C ALA A 268 -31.10 52.60 -33.61
N ASP A 269 -30.25 51.86 -34.32
CA ASP A 269 -29.68 52.28 -35.59
C ASP A 269 -30.73 52.34 -36.70
N GLN A 270 -31.66 51.39 -36.78
CA GLN A 270 -32.80 51.46 -37.69
C GLN A 270 -33.66 52.70 -37.40
N LYS A 271 -33.94 53.00 -36.12
CA LYS A 271 -34.66 54.23 -35.73
C LYS A 271 -33.90 55.49 -36.11
N ARG A 272 -32.57 55.52 -35.91
CA ARG A 272 -31.71 56.64 -36.32
C ARG A 272 -31.72 56.81 -37.84
N PHE A 273 -31.65 55.71 -38.59
CA PHE A 273 -31.71 55.72 -40.05
C PHE A 273 -33.07 56.22 -40.55
N ALA A 274 -34.17 55.72 -39.97
CA ALA A 274 -35.52 56.19 -40.27
C ALA A 274 -35.66 57.69 -39.98
N LYS A 275 -35.14 58.17 -38.85
CA LYS A 275 -35.14 59.60 -38.49
C LYS A 275 -34.32 60.43 -39.48
N LYS A 276 -33.15 59.96 -39.93
CA LYS A 276 -32.37 60.62 -41.01
C LYS A 276 -33.15 60.65 -42.32
N LYS A 277 -33.82 59.57 -42.70
CA LYS A 277 -34.68 59.50 -43.90
C LYS A 277 -35.86 60.46 -43.82
N GLU A 278 -36.45 60.61 -42.63
CA GLU A 278 -37.52 61.58 -42.40
C GLU A 278 -37.00 63.02 -42.43
N GLN A 279 -35.84 63.29 -41.83
CA GLN A 279 -35.19 64.60 -41.86
C GLN A 279 -34.80 65.01 -43.28
N THR A 280 -34.24 64.10 -44.08
CA THR A 280 -33.94 64.35 -45.50
C THR A 280 -35.22 64.61 -46.32
N LYS A 281 -36.30 63.86 -46.07
CA LYS A 281 -37.61 64.12 -46.68
C LYS A 281 -38.18 65.48 -46.29
N LYS A 282 -38.08 65.87 -45.01
CA LYS A 282 -38.51 67.20 -44.52
C LYS A 282 -37.65 68.31 -45.12
N ALA A 283 -36.33 68.12 -45.21
CA ALA A 283 -35.43 69.07 -45.84
C ALA A 283 -35.75 69.24 -47.34
N MET A 284 -35.96 68.15 -48.08
CA MET A 284 -36.41 68.21 -49.46
C MET A 284 -37.75 68.93 -49.60
N LYS A 285 -38.73 68.61 -48.75
CA LYS A 285 -40.03 69.31 -48.76
C LYS A 285 -39.87 70.81 -48.51
N LYS A 286 -38.99 71.21 -47.58
CA LYS A 286 -38.70 72.61 -47.30
C LYS A 286 -38.04 73.31 -48.49
N VAL A 287 -37.10 72.66 -49.17
CA VAL A 287 -36.50 73.19 -50.42
C VAL A 287 -37.55 73.34 -51.52
N PHE A 288 -38.49 72.39 -51.65
CA PHE A 288 -39.62 72.53 -52.58
C PHE A 288 -40.53 73.71 -52.22
N GLU A 289 -40.89 73.87 -50.93
CA GLU A 289 -41.69 75.01 -50.47
C GLU A 289 -40.97 76.36 -50.64
N GLU A 290 -39.67 76.42 -50.38
CA GLU A 290 -38.84 77.61 -50.61
C GLU A 290 -38.70 77.92 -52.10
N ASN A 291 -38.47 76.93 -52.96
CA ASN A 291 -38.45 77.12 -54.42
C ASN A 291 -39.80 77.59 -54.96
N MET A 292 -40.92 77.05 -54.46
CA MET A 292 -42.26 77.49 -54.86
C MET A 292 -42.51 78.94 -54.45
N LYS A 293 -42.15 79.31 -53.22
CA LYS A 293 -42.23 80.71 -52.73
C LYS A 293 -41.30 81.66 -53.49
N ASP A 294 -40.10 81.21 -53.85
CA ASP A 294 -39.15 82.01 -54.64
C ASP A 294 -39.66 82.19 -56.08
N GLN A 295 -40.30 81.17 -56.65
CA GLN A 295 -40.96 81.24 -57.95
C GLN A 295 -42.17 82.19 -57.90
N ASP A 296 -42.99 82.12 -56.86
CA ASP A 296 -44.10 83.05 -56.65
C ASP A 296 -43.63 84.48 -56.44
N LYS A 297 -42.56 84.70 -55.67
CA LYS A 297 -41.92 86.03 -55.52
C LYS A 297 -41.38 86.54 -56.84
N ARG A 298 -40.67 85.72 -57.62
CA ARG A 298 -40.21 86.11 -58.96
C ARG A 298 -41.37 86.41 -59.90
N ASN A 299 -42.49 85.69 -59.80
CA ASN A 299 -43.68 85.97 -60.60
C ASN A 299 -44.37 87.27 -60.16
N GLN A 300 -44.44 87.54 -58.86
CA GLN A 300 -44.95 88.81 -58.32
C GLN A 300 -44.03 89.98 -58.69
N GLU A 301 -42.71 89.82 -58.62
CA GLU A 301 -41.73 90.81 -59.06
C GLU A 301 -41.81 91.05 -60.57
N LYS A 302 -42.04 90.01 -61.38
CA LYS A 302 -42.32 90.13 -62.81
C LYS A 302 -43.64 90.84 -63.07
N GLN A 303 -44.69 90.57 -62.31
CA GLN A 303 -45.96 91.30 -62.44
C GLN A 303 -45.80 92.77 -62.04
N LEU A 304 -45.05 93.04 -60.98
CA LEU A 304 -44.72 94.39 -60.55
C LEU A 304 -43.84 95.09 -61.57
N SER A 305 -42.85 94.41 -62.17
CA SER A 305 -42.02 94.97 -63.24
C SER A 305 -42.86 95.23 -64.48
N VAL A 306 -43.74 94.31 -64.89
CA VAL A 306 -44.68 94.53 -65.99
C VAL A 306 -45.65 95.67 -65.69
N SER A 307 -46.10 95.84 -64.44
CA SER A 307 -46.95 96.99 -64.07
C SER A 307 -46.16 98.31 -64.08
N LYS A 308 -44.89 98.29 -63.65
CA LYS A 308 -44.00 99.44 -63.66
C LYS A 308 -43.59 99.80 -65.08
N GLU A 309 -43.36 98.81 -65.92
CA GLU A 309 -43.13 98.93 -67.36
C GLU A 309 -44.40 99.38 -68.08
N ALA A 310 -45.59 98.98 -67.64
CA ALA A 310 -46.85 99.51 -68.18
C ALA A 310 -47.10 100.97 -67.79
N THR A 311 -46.71 101.37 -66.58
CA THR A 311 -46.74 102.79 -66.18
C THR A 311 -45.65 103.59 -66.90
N GLN A 312 -44.45 103.03 -67.06
CA GLN A 312 -43.36 103.65 -67.81
C GLN A 312 -43.67 103.69 -69.31
N MET A 313 -44.36 102.71 -69.90
CA MET A 313 -44.84 102.73 -71.29
C MET A 313 -45.94 103.77 -71.50
N LYS A 314 -46.75 104.07 -70.48
CA LYS A 314 -47.73 105.17 -70.54
C LYS A 314 -47.07 106.54 -70.47
N GLU A 315 -45.98 106.68 -69.71
CA GLU A 315 -45.19 107.91 -69.71
C GLU A 315 -44.27 108.02 -70.93
N TYR A 316 -43.76 106.91 -71.45
CA TYR A 316 -42.95 106.84 -72.66
C TYR A 316 -43.77 107.12 -73.92
N ASN A 317 -45.04 106.70 -73.99
CA ASN A 317 -45.95 107.11 -75.07
C ASN A 317 -46.32 108.60 -75.02
N ARG A 318 -46.30 109.23 -73.82
CA ARG A 318 -46.52 110.68 -73.68
C ARG A 318 -45.29 111.49 -74.10
N VAL A 319 -44.10 110.92 -73.93
CA VAL A 319 -42.82 111.54 -74.29
C VAL A 319 -42.42 111.21 -75.75
N LEU A 320 -42.97 110.16 -76.37
CA LEU A 320 -42.75 109.83 -77.79
C LEU A 320 -43.38 110.85 -78.76
N ASP A 321 -44.50 111.48 -78.39
CA ASP A 321 -45.08 112.58 -79.18
C ASP A 321 -44.25 113.88 -79.06
N GLU A 322 -43.40 114.02 -78.02
CA GLU A 322 -42.49 115.15 -77.81
C GLU A 322 -41.05 114.89 -78.32
N GLN A 323 -40.67 113.64 -78.63
CA GLN A 323 -39.28 113.25 -78.96
C GLN A 323 -39.04 112.86 -80.42
N ASP A 324 -40.06 112.83 -81.28
CA ASP A 324 -39.88 112.77 -82.73
C ASP A 324 -39.27 114.07 -83.31
N GLU A 325 -39.22 115.15 -82.53
CA GLU A 325 -38.54 116.41 -82.85
C GLU A 325 -37.05 116.44 -82.42
N GLN A 326 -36.59 115.48 -81.59
CA GLN A 326 -35.20 115.43 -81.09
C GLN A 326 -34.41 114.21 -81.59
N LYS A 327 -34.93 113.52 -82.63
CA LYS A 327 -34.23 112.46 -83.38
C LYS A 327 -32.96 112.90 -84.13
N ALA A 328 -32.51 114.15 -83.97
CA ALA A 328 -31.38 114.70 -84.71
C ALA A 328 -30.03 114.61 -83.98
N GLU A 329 -29.96 114.46 -82.65
CA GLU A 329 -28.70 114.83 -81.96
C GLU A 329 -27.79 113.71 -81.41
N GLU A 330 -28.26 112.60 -80.85
CA GLU A 330 -27.31 111.73 -80.11
C GLU A 330 -27.13 110.32 -80.65
N LEU A 331 -26.77 110.28 -81.93
CA LEU A 331 -25.97 109.21 -82.54
C LEU A 331 -24.58 109.03 -81.87
N ALA A 332 -24.25 109.83 -80.85
CA ALA A 332 -22.99 109.87 -80.11
C ALA A 332 -22.75 108.65 -79.18
N GLU A 333 -23.79 107.98 -78.67
CA GLU A 333 -23.60 106.88 -77.71
C GLU A 333 -23.34 105.50 -78.35
N ARG A 334 -23.37 105.41 -79.68
CA ARG A 334 -23.13 104.15 -80.42
C ARG A 334 -21.69 103.60 -80.26
N MET A 335 -20.73 104.43 -79.86
CA MET A 335 -19.34 104.04 -79.63
C MET A 335 -19.09 103.32 -78.28
N ALA A 336 -20.02 103.40 -77.32
CA ALA A 336 -19.88 102.75 -76.00
C ALA A 336 -20.03 101.22 -76.02
N ARG A 337 -20.54 100.63 -77.13
CA ARG A 337 -20.80 99.19 -77.24
C ARG A 337 -19.58 98.33 -77.59
N GLN A 338 -18.43 98.90 -77.96
CA GLN A 338 -17.27 98.12 -78.42
C GLN A 338 -16.35 97.63 -77.27
N SER A 339 -16.47 98.19 -76.06
CA SER A 339 -15.56 97.90 -74.94
C SER A 339 -15.95 96.65 -74.12
N GLN A 340 -17.22 96.25 -74.10
CA GLN A 340 -17.71 95.18 -73.21
C GLN A 340 -17.56 93.75 -73.76
N LEU A 341 -17.16 93.55 -75.01
CA LEU A 341 -17.02 92.21 -75.61
C LEU A 341 -15.64 91.57 -75.37
N MET A 342 -14.57 92.37 -75.26
CA MET A 342 -13.20 91.86 -75.04
C MET A 342 -12.95 91.35 -73.60
N LYS A 343 -13.79 91.71 -72.62
CA LYS A 343 -13.57 91.36 -71.20
C LYS A 343 -14.17 90.00 -70.79
N LYS A 344 -15.09 89.43 -71.59
CA LYS A 344 -15.80 88.17 -71.24
C LYS A 344 -15.14 86.89 -71.77
N MET A 345 -14.12 86.97 -72.62
CA MET A 345 -13.46 85.77 -73.18
C MET A 345 -12.25 85.29 -72.35
N GLN A 346 -11.63 86.17 -71.56
CA GLN A 346 -10.39 85.87 -70.85
C GLN A 346 -10.61 85.25 -69.45
N ALA A 347 -11.79 85.37 -68.84
CA ALA A 347 -12.08 84.85 -67.50
C ALA A 347 -12.55 83.38 -67.45
N GLY A 348 -12.86 82.75 -68.60
CA GLY A 348 -13.42 81.39 -68.65
C GLY A 348 -12.40 80.25 -68.76
N MET A 349 -11.14 80.54 -69.10
CA MET A 349 -10.11 79.52 -69.38
C MET A 349 -9.22 79.19 -68.17
N GLU A 350 -9.08 80.10 -67.22
CA GLU A 350 -8.21 79.90 -66.04
C GLU A 350 -8.89 79.06 -64.93
N ALA A 351 -10.21 79.11 -64.81
CA ALA A 351 -10.95 78.32 -63.81
C ALA A 351 -11.02 76.81 -64.10
N LYS A 352 -10.78 76.38 -65.36
CA LYS A 352 -10.75 74.94 -65.73
C LYS A 352 -9.37 74.28 -65.62
N LYS A 353 -8.31 75.05 -65.40
CA LYS A 353 -6.94 74.50 -65.28
C LYS A 353 -6.51 74.22 -63.83
N ALA A 354 -7.16 74.84 -62.85
CA ALA A 354 -6.86 74.62 -61.42
C ALA A 354 -7.53 73.36 -60.82
N ASP A 355 -8.62 72.86 -61.42
CA ASP A 355 -9.38 71.72 -60.87
C ASP A 355 -8.82 70.34 -61.30
N ALA A 356 -7.99 70.29 -62.36
CA ALA A 356 -7.34 69.07 -62.84
C ALA A 356 -6.08 68.68 -62.04
N GLY A 357 -5.47 69.61 -61.28
CA GLY A 357 -4.28 69.33 -60.48
C GLY A 357 -4.55 68.72 -59.09
N SER A 358 -5.71 69.00 -58.48
CA SER A 358 -6.01 68.53 -57.10
C SER A 358 -6.48 67.07 -57.02
N GLY A 359 -6.88 66.49 -58.14
CA GLY A 359 -7.39 65.11 -58.20
C GLY A 359 -6.30 64.04 -58.14
N ASP A 360 -5.14 64.30 -58.76
CA ASP A 360 -4.02 63.35 -58.76
C ASP A 360 -3.23 63.40 -57.45
N GLU A 361 -3.09 64.57 -56.83
CA GLU A 361 -2.46 64.71 -55.51
C GLU A 361 -3.26 64.02 -54.40
N LYS A 362 -4.60 64.11 -54.46
CA LYS A 362 -5.49 63.34 -53.57
C LYS A 362 -5.44 61.83 -53.82
N ARG A 363 -5.25 61.40 -55.07
CA ARG A 363 -5.17 59.97 -55.40
C ARG A 363 -3.84 59.36 -54.96
N ALA A 364 -2.75 60.10 -55.11
CA ALA A 364 -1.43 59.73 -54.58
C ALA A 364 -1.43 59.69 -53.05
N SER A 365 -2.01 60.70 -52.39
CA SER A 365 -2.16 60.71 -50.92
C SER A 365 -3.01 59.55 -50.41
N ALA A 366 -4.12 59.21 -51.09
CA ALA A 366 -4.97 58.08 -50.69
C ALA A 366 -4.26 56.73 -50.83
N GLN A 367 -3.45 56.53 -51.87
CA GLN A 367 -2.66 55.30 -52.03
C GLN A 367 -1.54 55.18 -51.00
N GLN A 368 -0.93 56.31 -50.61
CA GLN A 368 0.09 56.34 -49.56
C GLN A 368 -0.53 56.06 -48.18
N GLU A 369 -1.69 56.65 -47.87
CA GLU A 369 -2.44 56.34 -46.65
C GLU A 369 -2.87 54.87 -46.59
N GLU A 370 -3.27 54.26 -47.71
CA GLU A 370 -3.65 52.84 -47.77
C GLU A 370 -2.43 51.91 -47.55
N MET A 371 -1.27 52.25 -48.11
CA MET A 371 -0.01 51.54 -47.87
C MET A 371 0.45 51.66 -46.40
N ASP A 372 0.37 52.86 -45.83
CA ASP A 372 0.71 53.09 -44.43
C ASP A 372 -0.25 52.33 -43.50
N ARG A 373 -1.55 52.29 -43.82
CA ARG A 373 -2.54 51.52 -43.07
C ARG A 373 -2.23 50.02 -43.07
N HIS A 374 -1.90 49.46 -44.24
CA HIS A 374 -1.48 48.07 -44.36
C HIS A 374 -0.19 47.78 -43.59
N PHE A 375 0.75 48.73 -43.57
CA PHE A 375 1.98 48.59 -42.79
C PHE A 375 1.68 48.56 -41.28
N PHE A 376 0.87 49.49 -40.79
CA PHE A 376 0.45 49.52 -39.38
C PHE A 376 -0.34 48.28 -38.96
N GLU A 377 -1.24 47.79 -39.82
CA GLU A 377 -1.99 46.55 -39.56
C GLU A 377 -1.04 45.33 -39.51
N ALA A 378 -0.08 45.24 -40.43
CA ALA A 378 0.90 44.16 -40.44
C ALA A 378 1.82 44.21 -39.20
N GLU A 379 2.19 45.41 -38.74
CA GLU A 379 2.97 45.60 -37.51
C GLU A 379 2.15 45.24 -36.26
N ALA A 380 0.89 45.66 -36.18
CA ALA A 380 -0.01 45.30 -35.09
C ALA A 380 -0.25 43.78 -35.00
N VAL A 381 -0.38 43.09 -36.14
CA VAL A 381 -0.49 41.63 -36.19
C VAL A 381 0.80 40.95 -35.70
N LYS A 382 1.98 41.45 -36.09
CA LYS A 382 3.26 40.93 -35.60
C LYS A 382 3.39 41.10 -34.09
N GLU A 383 3.06 42.27 -33.56
CA GLU A 383 3.07 42.51 -32.12
C GLU A 383 2.08 41.63 -31.36
N SER A 384 0.85 41.49 -31.86
CA SER A 384 -0.18 40.63 -31.28
C SER A 384 0.31 39.18 -31.21
N ARG A 385 0.90 38.67 -32.30
CA ARG A 385 1.48 37.31 -32.35
C ARG A 385 2.65 37.15 -31.38
N LEU A 386 3.49 38.17 -31.22
CA LEU A 386 4.58 38.17 -30.24
C LEU A 386 4.06 38.15 -28.80
N ARG A 387 3.01 38.93 -28.49
CA ARG A 387 2.34 38.89 -27.18
C ARG A 387 1.70 37.54 -26.92
N GLN A 388 1.01 36.98 -27.91
CA GLN A 388 0.41 35.65 -27.82
C GLN A 388 1.49 34.58 -27.54
N MET A 389 2.60 34.57 -28.29
CA MET A 389 3.70 33.63 -28.04
C MET A 389 4.33 33.80 -26.65
N ARG A 390 4.40 35.03 -26.12
CA ARG A 390 4.87 35.26 -24.74
C ARG A 390 3.91 34.68 -23.71
N LEU A 391 2.60 34.86 -23.90
CA LEU A 391 1.57 34.28 -23.02
C LEU A 391 1.55 32.76 -23.10
N GLU A 392 1.66 32.18 -24.30
CA GLU A 392 1.75 30.73 -24.50
C GLU A 392 3.00 30.14 -23.83
N ASN A 393 4.17 30.78 -23.97
CA ASN A 393 5.38 30.37 -23.27
C ASN A 393 5.25 30.48 -21.75
N GLN A 394 4.62 31.55 -21.24
CA GLN A 394 4.37 31.71 -19.81
C GLN A 394 3.42 30.61 -19.30
N ALA A 395 2.33 30.33 -20.01
CA ALA A 395 1.39 29.27 -19.68
C ALA A 395 2.06 27.89 -19.70
N TYR A 396 2.94 27.64 -20.67
CA TYR A 396 3.72 26.41 -20.73
C TYR A 396 4.65 26.25 -19.53
N LEU A 397 5.35 27.31 -19.12
CA LEU A 397 6.20 27.30 -17.92
C LEU A 397 5.40 27.06 -16.63
N ILE A 398 4.24 27.70 -16.48
CA ILE A 398 3.34 27.48 -15.33
C ILE A 398 2.89 26.02 -15.30
N LYS A 399 2.43 25.48 -16.44
CA LYS A 399 2.05 24.06 -16.55
C LYS A 399 3.18 23.13 -16.17
N GLN A 400 4.42 23.42 -16.59
CA GLN A 400 5.59 22.64 -16.22
C GLN A 400 5.89 22.69 -14.72
N MET A 401 5.69 23.85 -14.08
CA MET A 401 5.82 23.99 -12.63
C MET A 401 4.74 23.21 -11.88
N ASP A 402 3.50 23.25 -12.35
CA ASP A 402 2.38 22.51 -11.76
C ASP A 402 2.57 21.00 -11.92
N GLU A 403 2.99 20.52 -13.10
CA GLU A 403 3.31 19.11 -13.32
C GLU A 403 4.48 18.64 -12.43
N LYS A 404 5.53 19.46 -12.29
CA LYS A 404 6.65 19.16 -11.39
C LYS A 404 6.23 19.19 -9.92
N GLY A 405 5.37 20.14 -9.55
CA GLY A 405 4.78 20.23 -8.22
C GLY A 405 3.91 19.02 -7.87
N GLY A 406 3.09 18.57 -8.82
CA GLY A 406 2.28 17.37 -8.72
C GLY A 406 3.12 16.11 -8.51
N ARG A 407 4.15 15.90 -9.33
CA ARG A 407 5.08 14.76 -9.16
C ARG A 407 5.78 14.78 -7.80
N ASN A 408 6.25 15.94 -7.36
CA ASN A 408 6.85 16.07 -6.04
C ASN A 408 5.84 15.76 -4.91
N GLY A 409 4.58 16.15 -5.06
CA GLY A 409 3.51 15.83 -4.12
C GLY A 409 3.19 14.33 -4.07
N GLU A 410 3.13 13.67 -5.23
CA GLU A 410 2.97 12.22 -5.34
C GLU A 410 4.16 11.47 -4.72
N ASP A 411 5.40 11.91 -4.99
CA ASP A 411 6.61 11.32 -4.40
C ASP A 411 6.63 11.49 -2.87
N GLN A 412 6.24 12.65 -2.36
CA GLN A 412 6.11 12.87 -0.91
C GLN A 412 5.02 11.99 -0.30
N TYR A 413 3.89 11.83 -0.99
CA TYR A 413 2.79 10.97 -0.54
C TYR A 413 3.22 9.49 -0.52
N LEU A 414 3.88 9.01 -1.57
CA LEU A 414 4.43 7.65 -1.64
C LEU A 414 5.48 7.42 -0.55
N THR A 415 6.37 8.38 -0.34
CA THR A 415 7.36 8.34 0.75
C THR A 415 6.68 8.29 2.12
N GLY A 416 5.59 9.03 2.29
CA GLY A 416 4.76 9.01 3.50
C GLY A 416 4.05 7.68 3.74
N ILE A 417 3.54 7.04 2.68
CA ILE A 417 2.98 5.67 2.79
C ILE A 417 4.08 4.69 3.17
N GLN A 418 5.24 4.77 2.54
CA GLN A 418 6.36 3.88 2.81
C GLN A 418 6.82 4.00 4.27
N SER A 419 6.90 5.22 4.81
CA SER A 419 7.27 5.42 6.22
C SER A 419 6.23 4.85 7.19
N GLN A 420 4.93 5.00 6.89
CA GLN A 420 3.86 4.40 7.69
C GLN A 420 3.89 2.87 7.67
N ILE A 421 4.17 2.25 6.52
CA ILE A 421 4.33 0.79 6.42
C ILE A 421 5.50 0.34 7.30
N MET A 422 6.65 1.01 7.20
CA MET A 422 7.82 0.67 8.01
C MET A 422 7.57 0.86 9.52
N GLU A 423 6.82 1.89 9.91
CA GLU A 423 6.44 2.12 11.29
C GLU A 423 5.53 1.00 11.81
N ARG A 424 4.54 0.60 11.00
CA ARG A 424 3.63 -0.50 11.34
C ARG A 424 4.39 -1.83 11.45
N ASP A 425 5.26 -2.15 10.51
CA ASP A 425 6.08 -3.37 10.54
C ASP A 425 6.96 -3.41 11.80
N THR A 426 7.52 -2.26 12.19
CA THR A 426 8.31 -2.13 13.42
C THR A 426 7.45 -2.36 14.66
N GLN A 427 6.23 -1.82 14.69
CA GLN A 427 5.28 -2.04 15.79
C GLN A 427 4.83 -3.50 15.89
N GLU A 428 4.53 -4.14 14.76
CA GLU A 428 4.14 -5.55 14.68
C GLU A 428 5.28 -6.46 15.16
N TYR A 429 6.52 -6.22 14.69
CA TYR A 429 7.71 -6.94 15.16
C TYR A 429 7.89 -6.81 16.68
N ASN A 430 7.80 -5.59 17.21
CA ASN A 430 7.89 -5.35 18.65
C ASN A 430 6.76 -6.03 19.44
N GLY A 431 5.55 -6.08 18.88
CA GLY A 431 4.41 -6.80 19.44
C GLY A 431 4.67 -8.30 19.54
N VAL A 432 5.17 -8.90 18.46
CA VAL A 432 5.53 -10.33 18.41
C VAL A 432 6.66 -10.65 19.40
N GLU A 433 7.69 -9.82 19.49
CA GLU A 433 8.77 -10.01 20.46
C GLU A 433 8.28 -9.91 21.91
N LYS A 434 7.40 -8.94 22.23
CA LYS A 434 6.75 -8.86 23.54
C LYS A 434 5.95 -10.12 23.84
N GLN A 435 5.20 -10.63 22.87
CA GLN A 435 4.41 -11.85 23.04
C GLN A 435 5.31 -13.07 23.30
N LYS A 436 6.41 -13.24 22.55
CA LYS A 436 7.38 -14.33 22.80
C LYS A 436 7.95 -14.30 24.21
N VAL A 437 8.22 -13.10 24.75
CA VAL A 437 8.69 -12.92 26.14
C VAL A 437 7.60 -13.33 27.14
N ILE A 438 6.35 -12.94 26.91
CA ILE A 438 5.20 -13.34 27.72
C ILE A 438 5.01 -14.86 27.69
N ASP A 439 5.02 -15.48 26.51
CA ASP A 439 4.85 -16.93 26.34
C ASP A 439 5.98 -17.73 27.00
N ARG A 440 7.22 -17.21 26.94
CA ARG A 440 8.35 -17.78 27.68
C ARG A 440 8.13 -17.69 29.19
N ARG A 441 7.64 -16.55 29.68
CA ARG A 441 7.33 -16.34 31.10
C ARG A 441 6.20 -17.27 31.56
N LEU A 442 5.14 -17.43 30.77
CA LEU A 442 4.02 -18.33 31.07
C LEU A 442 4.48 -19.79 31.17
N ARG A 443 5.26 -20.28 30.19
CA ARG A 443 5.84 -21.63 30.25
C ARG A 443 6.74 -21.83 31.48
N ASN A 444 7.56 -20.83 31.82
CA ASN A 444 8.38 -20.90 33.02
C ASN A 444 7.55 -20.93 34.31
N ILE A 445 6.43 -20.20 34.36
CA ILE A 445 5.49 -20.25 35.49
C ILE A 445 4.83 -21.64 35.58
N GLU A 446 4.42 -22.22 34.46
CA GLU A 446 3.85 -23.58 34.41
C GLU A 446 4.85 -24.63 34.86
N HIS A 447 6.08 -24.58 34.33
CA HIS A 447 7.17 -25.45 34.77
C HIS A 447 7.46 -25.27 36.27
N SER A 448 7.49 -24.03 36.77
CA SER A 448 7.68 -23.76 38.19
C SER A 448 6.56 -24.39 39.04
N LYS A 449 5.30 -24.26 38.62
CA LYS A 449 4.16 -24.90 39.31
C LYS A 449 4.30 -26.42 39.32
N GLU A 450 4.71 -27.01 38.20
CA GLU A 450 4.92 -28.46 38.08
C GLU A 450 6.06 -28.95 38.98
N VAL A 451 7.18 -28.23 39.01
CA VAL A 451 8.29 -28.53 39.93
C VAL A 451 7.83 -28.42 41.38
N THR A 452 7.04 -27.41 41.74
CA THR A 452 6.48 -27.30 43.10
C THR A 452 5.59 -28.50 43.44
N LYS A 453 4.74 -28.97 42.52
CA LYS A 453 3.94 -30.19 42.73
C LYS A 453 4.83 -31.42 42.92
N GLN A 454 5.90 -31.56 42.13
CA GLN A 454 6.84 -32.68 42.27
C GLN A 454 7.57 -32.64 43.62
N ILE A 455 7.96 -31.45 44.09
CA ILE A 455 8.55 -31.26 45.41
C ILE A 455 7.54 -31.68 46.48
N GLN A 456 6.31 -31.18 46.43
CA GLN A 456 5.24 -31.53 47.38
C GLN A 456 5.00 -33.04 47.41
N PHE A 457 4.86 -33.68 46.25
CA PHE A 457 4.68 -35.12 46.13
C PHE A 457 5.86 -35.91 46.72
N LYS A 458 7.11 -35.50 46.42
CA LYS A 458 8.30 -36.13 47.01
C LYS A 458 8.36 -35.90 48.52
N THR A 459 8.00 -34.71 49.00
CA THR A 459 7.93 -34.41 50.43
C THR A 459 6.91 -35.33 51.11
N GLU A 460 5.70 -35.46 50.55
CA GLU A 460 4.66 -36.37 51.03
C GLU A 460 5.11 -37.84 51.05
N GLN A 461 5.82 -38.29 50.02
CA GLN A 461 6.40 -39.65 49.97
C GLN A 461 7.57 -39.85 50.92
N SER A 462 8.36 -38.79 51.19
CA SER A 462 9.53 -38.85 52.06
C SER A 462 9.17 -38.88 53.55
N VAL A 463 7.92 -38.57 53.91
CA VAL A 463 7.44 -38.80 55.28
C VAL A 463 7.54 -40.30 55.55
N PRO A 464 8.40 -40.76 56.47
CA PRO A 464 8.57 -42.18 56.76
C PRO A 464 7.33 -42.70 57.49
N ALA A 465 6.27 -42.98 56.75
CA ALA A 465 5.09 -43.64 57.27
C ALA A 465 5.34 -45.14 57.26
N MET A 466 5.09 -45.79 58.40
CA MET A 466 5.10 -47.25 58.47
C MET A 466 4.19 -47.81 57.36
N SER A 467 4.71 -48.76 56.60
CA SER A 467 3.95 -49.45 55.57
C SER A 467 2.71 -50.12 56.17
N LYS A 468 1.67 -50.33 55.36
CA LYS A 468 0.44 -51.00 55.82
C LYS A 468 0.73 -52.37 56.47
N ALA A 469 1.76 -53.07 56.02
CA ALA A 469 2.21 -54.34 56.57
C ALA A 469 2.86 -54.16 57.95
N GLU A 470 3.78 -53.19 58.11
CA GLU A 470 4.39 -52.86 59.40
C GLU A 470 3.35 -52.40 60.41
N ILE A 471 2.37 -51.60 60.00
CA ILE A 471 1.21 -51.20 60.83
C ILE A 471 0.43 -52.44 61.28
N SER A 472 0.21 -53.40 60.38
CA SER A 472 -0.53 -54.63 60.70
C SER A 472 0.21 -55.52 61.69
N MET A 473 1.52 -55.71 61.50
CA MET A 473 2.37 -56.50 62.41
C MET A 473 2.49 -55.84 63.78
N ASN A 474 2.68 -54.51 63.80
CA ASN A 474 2.85 -53.74 65.02
C ASN A 474 1.53 -53.28 65.63
N LYS A 475 0.37 -53.68 65.08
CA LYS A 475 -0.96 -53.23 65.52
C LYS A 475 -1.22 -53.43 67.03
N PRO A 476 -0.84 -54.55 67.66
CA PRO A 476 -1.02 -54.73 69.10
C PRO A 476 -0.14 -53.76 69.92
N LEU A 477 1.12 -53.57 69.52
CA LEU A 477 2.06 -52.65 70.14
C LEU A 477 1.58 -51.20 70.00
N LEU A 478 1.16 -50.79 68.80
CA LEU A 478 0.61 -49.47 68.53
C LEU A 478 -0.65 -49.20 69.35
N LYS A 479 -1.54 -50.18 69.53
CA LYS A 479 -2.71 -50.04 70.42
C LYS A 479 -2.30 -49.83 71.87
N LEU A 480 -1.28 -50.55 72.34
CA LEU A 480 -0.76 -50.40 73.70
C LEU A 480 -0.13 -49.01 73.90
N VAL A 481 0.73 -48.57 72.99
CA VAL A 481 1.35 -47.24 73.02
C VAL A 481 0.31 -46.12 72.95
N ASN A 482 -0.70 -46.25 72.08
CA ASN A 482 -1.79 -45.26 72.02
C ASN A 482 -2.60 -45.23 73.32
N ARG A 483 -2.81 -46.38 73.97
CA ARG A 483 -3.50 -46.46 75.26
C ARG A 483 -2.68 -45.83 76.38
N THR A 484 -1.36 -46.05 76.42
CA THR A 484 -0.47 -45.47 77.44
C THR A 484 -0.31 -43.98 77.26
N LEU A 485 -0.19 -43.48 76.03
CA LEU A 485 -0.15 -42.05 75.74
C LEU A 485 -1.46 -41.37 76.12
N LYS A 486 -2.61 -41.94 75.75
CA LYS A 486 -3.92 -41.42 76.19
C LYS A 486 -4.07 -41.40 77.70
N ALA A 487 -3.61 -42.44 78.40
CA ALA A 487 -3.63 -42.48 79.86
C ALA A 487 -2.71 -41.42 80.47
N ARG A 488 -1.51 -41.22 79.91
CA ARG A 488 -0.58 -40.15 80.31
C ARG A 488 -1.18 -38.77 80.09
N ASP A 489 -1.79 -38.52 78.93
CA ASP A 489 -2.36 -37.22 78.58
C ASP A 489 -3.63 -36.95 79.41
N ALA A 490 -4.43 -37.98 79.73
CA ALA A 490 -5.53 -37.89 80.68
C ALA A 490 -5.03 -37.59 82.10
N ASN A 491 -3.94 -38.25 82.54
CA ASN A 491 -3.27 -37.95 83.80
C ASN A 491 -2.67 -36.53 83.83
N TRP A 492 -2.11 -36.07 82.72
CA TRP A 492 -1.57 -34.71 82.59
C TRP A 492 -2.69 -33.66 82.68
N ASN A 493 -3.83 -33.91 82.02
CA ASN A 493 -5.00 -33.05 82.11
C ASN A 493 -5.69 -33.12 83.49
N SER A 494 -5.60 -34.25 84.21
CA SER A 494 -6.12 -34.36 85.58
C SER A 494 -5.17 -33.80 86.64
N SER A 495 -3.85 -33.82 86.40
CA SER A 495 -2.83 -33.28 87.32
C SER A 495 -2.51 -31.80 87.08
N GLY A 496 -2.84 -31.26 85.89
CA GLY A 496 -2.63 -29.85 85.53
C GLY A 496 -3.79 -28.90 85.87
N GLY A 497 -4.88 -29.40 86.47
CA GLY A 497 -6.07 -28.62 86.85
C GLY A 497 -6.25 -28.37 88.35
N GLY A 498 -5.20 -28.57 89.16
CA GLY A 498 -5.26 -28.58 90.63
C GLY A 498 -4.43 -27.50 91.35
N TYR A 499 -4.20 -26.35 90.72
CA TYR A 499 -3.84 -25.08 91.37
C TYR A 499 -4.73 -24.03 90.67
N GLY A 500 -5.91 -23.59 91.15
CA GLY A 500 -6.25 -23.19 92.51
C GLY A 500 -5.23 -22.14 92.95
N GLU A 501 -5.30 -20.86 92.55
CA GLU A 501 -6.44 -19.93 92.72
C GLU A 501 -7.02 -19.99 94.14
N GLU A 502 -6.17 -19.73 95.14
CA GLU A 502 -6.58 -19.16 96.43
C GLU A 502 -5.59 -18.04 96.81
N GLU A 503 -6.17 -16.84 96.94
CA GLU A 503 -5.70 -15.54 97.48
C GLU A 503 -4.52 -14.79 96.84
#